data_AF-A0A484LQ54-F1
#
_entry.id   AF-A0A484LQ54-F1
#
_cell.length_a   1.000
_cell.length_b   1.000
_cell.length_c   1.000
_cell.angle_alpha   90.00
_cell.angle_beta   90.00
_cell.angle_gamma   90.00
#
_symmetry.space_group_name_H-M   'P 1'
#
loop_
_entity.id
_entity.type
_entity.pdbx_description
1 polymer ?
#
loop_
_entity_poly.entity_id
_entity_poly.type
_entity_poly.pdbx_seq_one_letter_code
_entity_poly.pdbx_strand_id
1 'polypeptide(L)'
;MPFNIWCGGCESMIAKGVRFNAEKKQVGNYYSTKIWSFSMKSACCRHEIVIQTDPKNCEYVIISGARRKIEEYEAEDAETMVLPVEDDRSKLADPFYRLEHQEEDLKKKKEAEPLLVRLQRVSDARHSDDYSLNKALRARLRVQKKRVADEEAAARKAGLGFRLLPASEEDAATASHIKFALKFDRNRNDKRALINASSIFSDSSMKSELEAKRRKINAAGASRLLVGGFKPSSWASSKRM
;
A
#
# COMPACT_ATOMS: atom_id res chain seq x y z
N MET A 1 14.53 -37.35 -1.32
CA MET A 1 15.71 -36.55 -0.92
C MET A 1 15.48 -36.03 0.50
N PRO A 2 16.35 -36.32 1.50
CA PRO A 2 16.09 -36.00 2.92
C PRO A 2 16.23 -34.51 3.28
N PHE A 3 17.08 -33.76 2.58
CA PHE A 3 17.29 -32.33 2.77
C PHE A 3 17.64 -31.65 1.43
N ASN A 4 17.69 -30.32 1.42
CA ASN A 4 18.02 -29.52 0.25
C ASN A 4 19.48 -29.71 -0.16
N ILE A 5 19.74 -29.96 -1.44
CA ILE A 5 21.11 -30.15 -1.96
C ILE A 5 21.34 -29.41 -3.26
N TRP A 6 22.60 -29.15 -3.56
CA TRP A 6 23.10 -28.67 -4.84
C TRP A 6 23.74 -29.83 -5.60
N CYS A 7 23.31 -30.06 -6.84
CA CYS A 7 23.92 -31.08 -7.69
C CYS A 7 25.34 -30.65 -8.12
N GLY A 8 26.32 -31.55 -7.99
CA GLY A 8 27.71 -31.25 -8.35
C GLY A 8 27.97 -31.09 -9.86
N GLY A 9 27.08 -31.59 -10.72
CA GLY A 9 27.26 -31.53 -12.17
C GLY A 9 26.67 -30.30 -12.86
N CYS A 10 25.47 -29.87 -12.44
CA CYS A 10 24.73 -28.77 -13.10
C CYS A 10 24.31 -27.64 -12.14
N GLU A 11 24.78 -27.70 -10.89
CA GLU A 11 24.50 -26.71 -9.82
C GLU A 11 23.01 -26.39 -9.63
N SER A 12 22.11 -27.28 -10.06
CA SER A 12 20.69 -27.13 -9.81
C SER A 12 20.35 -27.55 -8.39
N MET A 13 19.44 -26.82 -7.76
CA MET A 13 18.93 -27.14 -6.43
C MET A 13 17.92 -28.28 -6.50
N ILE A 14 18.13 -29.32 -5.69
CA ILE A 14 17.16 -30.39 -5.46
C ILE A 14 16.54 -30.16 -4.09
N ALA A 15 15.23 -29.94 -4.08
CA ALA A 15 14.48 -29.69 -2.86
C ALA A 15 14.34 -30.97 -2.00
N LYS A 16 14.15 -30.76 -0.71
CA LYS A 16 13.74 -31.77 0.25
C LYS A 16 12.42 -32.40 -0.22
N GLY A 17 12.32 -33.72 -0.10
CA GLY A 17 11.13 -34.48 -0.49
C GLY A 17 11.05 -34.90 -1.95
N VAL A 18 11.96 -34.42 -2.83
CA VAL A 18 12.00 -34.89 -4.24
C VAL A 18 12.25 -36.40 -4.29
N ARG A 19 11.42 -37.10 -5.07
CA ARG A 19 11.42 -38.56 -5.20
C ARG A 19 12.39 -38.99 -6.29
N PHE A 20 13.18 -40.02 -6.01
CA PHE A 20 14.10 -40.63 -6.97
C PHE A 20 13.95 -42.14 -6.94
N ASN A 21 14.15 -42.77 -8.10
CA ASN A 21 14.45 -44.19 -8.16
C ASN A 21 15.93 -44.35 -7.80
N ALA A 22 16.22 -44.99 -6.68
CA ALA A 22 17.56 -45.15 -6.16
C ALA A 22 17.94 -46.62 -6.01
N GLU A 23 19.19 -46.95 -6.32
CA GLU A 23 19.77 -48.25 -6.02
C GLU A 23 20.22 -48.29 -4.56
N LYS A 24 19.65 -49.22 -3.79
CA LYS A 24 20.00 -49.44 -2.39
C LYS A 24 21.08 -50.52 -2.29
N LYS A 25 22.23 -50.17 -1.71
CA LYS A 25 23.36 -51.08 -1.45
C LYS A 25 23.71 -51.06 0.04
N GLN A 26 24.04 -52.21 0.62
CA GLN A 26 24.60 -52.28 1.98
C GLN A 26 26.11 -52.09 1.86
N VAL A 27 26.67 -51.06 2.52
CA VAL A 27 28.10 -50.74 2.42
C VAL A 27 28.87 -51.08 3.69
N GLY A 28 28.20 -51.07 4.85
CA GLY A 28 28.82 -51.44 6.12
C GLY A 28 27.79 -51.57 7.24
N ASN A 29 28.28 -51.73 8.47
CA ASN A 29 27.46 -51.74 9.68
C ASN A 29 28.08 -50.79 10.73
N TYR A 30 27.23 -50.02 11.41
CA TYR A 30 27.57 -49.29 12.63
C TYR A 30 27.04 -50.09 13.83
N TYR A 31 27.94 -50.77 14.54
CA TYR A 31 27.59 -51.81 15.52
C TYR A 31 26.61 -52.84 14.92
N SER A 32 25.38 -52.92 15.41
CA SER A 32 24.32 -53.82 14.92
C SER A 32 23.47 -53.23 13.79
N THR A 33 23.59 -51.92 13.52
CA THR A 33 22.75 -51.23 12.52
C THR A 33 23.44 -51.18 11.16
N LYS A 34 22.73 -51.58 10.10
CA LYS A 34 23.27 -51.58 8.73
C LYS A 34 23.33 -50.16 8.16
N ILE A 35 24.45 -49.81 7.56
CA ILE A 35 24.65 -48.58 6.79
C ILE A 35 24.22 -48.84 5.34
N TRP A 36 23.23 -48.07 4.90
CA TRP A 36 22.71 -48.13 3.54
C TRP A 36 23.29 -46.99 2.70
N SER A 37 23.73 -47.32 1.49
CA SER A 37 24.10 -46.38 0.46
C SER A 37 23.04 -46.36 -0.63
N PHE A 38 22.59 -45.16 -0.96
CA PHE A 38 21.62 -44.89 -2.01
C PHE A 38 22.32 -44.16 -3.15
N SER A 39 22.45 -44.83 -4.30
CA SER A 39 22.89 -44.19 -5.55
C SER A 39 21.66 -43.78 -6.36
N MET A 40 21.63 -42.53 -6.81
CA MET A 40 20.55 -42.00 -7.65
C MET A 40 21.11 -41.05 -8.70
N LYS A 41 20.36 -40.85 -9.79
CA LYS A 41 20.75 -39.92 -10.87
C LYS A 41 19.96 -38.63 -10.78
N SER A 42 20.63 -37.49 -10.94
CA SER A 42 19.99 -36.18 -11.05
C SER A 42 19.07 -36.12 -12.27
N ALA A 43 17.91 -35.49 -12.13
CA ALA A 43 16.94 -35.37 -13.22
C ALA A 43 17.45 -34.50 -14.39
N CYS A 44 18.26 -33.48 -14.09
CA CYS A 44 18.73 -32.51 -15.09
C CYS A 44 19.92 -33.04 -15.91
N CYS A 45 20.96 -33.54 -15.24
CA CYS A 45 22.25 -33.87 -15.88
C CYS A 45 22.60 -35.36 -15.82
N ARG A 46 21.73 -36.21 -15.26
CA ARG A 46 21.98 -37.65 -15.02
C ARG A 46 23.23 -37.96 -14.20
N HIS A 47 23.80 -36.95 -13.53
CA HIS A 47 24.94 -37.10 -12.64
C HIS A 47 24.58 -37.99 -11.45
N GLU A 48 25.48 -38.89 -11.08
CA GLU A 48 25.27 -39.84 -9.98
C GLU A 48 25.53 -39.15 -8.62
N ILE A 49 24.56 -39.27 -7.72
CA ILE A 49 24.61 -38.74 -6.37
C ILE A 49 24.53 -39.92 -5.41
N VAL A 50 25.51 -40.02 -4.50
CA VAL A 50 25.59 -41.11 -3.52
C VAL A 50 25.42 -40.54 -2.12
N ILE A 51 24.44 -41.08 -1.41
CA ILE A 51 24.09 -40.69 -0.03
C ILE A 51 24.12 -41.93 0.85
N GLN A 52 24.70 -41.81 2.03
CA GLN A 52 24.69 -42.85 3.05
C GLN A 52 23.93 -42.44 4.31
N THR A 53 23.39 -43.43 5.01
CA THR A 53 22.84 -43.26 6.36
C THR A 53 23.96 -43.25 7.39
N ASP A 54 23.95 -42.29 8.31
CA ASP A 54 24.81 -42.27 9.49
C ASP A 54 23.98 -42.53 10.77
N PRO A 55 24.00 -43.76 11.31
CA PRO A 55 23.25 -44.10 12.53
C PRO A 55 23.71 -43.37 13.79
N LYS A 56 24.93 -42.82 13.83
CA LYS A 56 25.45 -42.14 15.02
C LYS A 56 24.76 -40.80 15.27
N ASN A 57 24.58 -40.02 14.20
CA ASN A 57 24.00 -38.68 14.24
C ASN A 57 22.53 -38.67 13.80
N CYS A 58 21.94 -39.83 13.46
CA CYS A 58 20.60 -39.94 12.89
C CYS A 58 20.41 -39.14 11.59
N GLU A 59 21.47 -39.00 10.79
CA GLU A 59 21.50 -38.14 9.61
C GLU A 59 21.85 -38.91 8.33
N TYR A 60 21.63 -38.27 7.19
CA TYR A 60 22.14 -38.73 5.89
C TYR A 60 23.34 -37.88 5.48
N VAL A 61 24.42 -38.53 5.05
CA VAL A 61 25.66 -37.88 4.63
C VAL A 61 25.84 -38.07 3.12
N ILE A 62 26.21 -36.99 2.43
CA ILE A 62 26.54 -37.05 1.01
C ILE A 62 28.00 -37.48 0.87
N ILE A 63 28.24 -38.51 0.07
CA ILE A 63 29.60 -39.00 -0.20
C ILE A 63 30.13 -38.42 -1.50
N SER A 64 29.28 -38.39 -2.53
CA SER A 64 29.67 -37.89 -3.84
C SER A 64 28.50 -37.30 -4.62
N GLY A 65 28.83 -36.39 -5.54
CA GLY A 65 27.91 -35.88 -6.56
C GLY A 65 26.96 -34.77 -6.12
N ALA A 66 26.99 -34.36 -4.85
CA ALA A 66 26.19 -33.22 -4.37
C ALA A 66 26.83 -32.51 -3.17
N ARG A 67 26.36 -31.28 -2.91
CA ARG A 67 26.67 -30.50 -1.69
C ARG A 67 25.39 -30.26 -0.91
N ARG A 68 25.42 -30.40 0.42
CA ARG A 68 24.27 -30.06 1.29
C ARG A 68 24.07 -28.54 1.21
N LYS A 69 22.83 -28.10 0.98
CA LYS A 69 22.48 -26.69 1.16
C LYS A 69 22.39 -26.44 2.66
N ILE A 70 23.27 -25.59 3.16
CA ILE A 70 23.25 -25.13 4.55
C ILE A 70 22.22 -23.99 4.59
N GLU A 71 21.19 -24.16 5.42
CA GLU A 71 20.21 -23.12 5.74
C GLU A 71 20.55 -22.57 7.13
N GLU A 72 21.78 -22.12 7.29
CA GLU A 72 22.16 -21.29 8.42
C GLU A 72 21.60 -19.90 8.12
N TYR A 73 20.61 -19.50 8.89
CA TYR A 73 20.11 -18.14 8.87
C TYR A 73 21.09 -17.31 9.70
N GLU A 74 21.86 -16.45 9.06
CA GLU A 74 22.61 -15.43 9.77
C GLU A 74 21.60 -14.52 10.49
N ALA A 75 21.83 -14.23 11.76
CA ALA A 75 20.90 -13.48 12.61
C ALA A 75 20.57 -12.08 12.04
N GLU A 76 21.46 -11.54 11.21
CA GLU A 76 21.31 -10.28 10.49
C GLU A 76 20.17 -10.31 9.45
N ASP A 77 19.96 -11.44 8.77
CA ASP A 77 18.91 -11.61 7.75
C ASP A 77 17.51 -11.80 8.35
N ALA A 78 17.42 -12.15 9.64
CA ALA A 78 16.17 -12.50 10.32
C ALA A 78 15.56 -11.36 11.16
N GLU A 79 16.15 -10.16 11.16
CA GLU A 79 15.79 -9.01 12.03
C GLU A 79 15.65 -9.36 13.53
N THR A 80 16.19 -10.52 13.93
CA THR A 80 16.31 -10.92 15.33
C THR A 80 17.52 -10.23 15.95
N MET A 81 17.34 -9.69 17.16
CA MET A 81 18.40 -9.03 17.91
C MET A 81 19.62 -9.97 17.98
N VAL A 82 20.72 -9.58 17.35
CA VAL A 82 22.01 -10.25 17.50
C VAL A 82 22.33 -10.24 18.98
N LEU A 83 22.43 -11.44 19.58
CA LEU A 83 22.88 -11.58 20.97
C LEU A 83 24.19 -10.80 21.09
N PRO A 84 24.34 -9.96 22.13
CA PRO A 84 25.47 -9.05 22.18
C PRO A 84 26.78 -9.85 22.22
N VAL A 85 27.74 -9.25 21.51
CA VAL A 85 29.19 -9.51 21.37
C VAL A 85 29.75 -10.61 22.28
N GLU A 86 30.67 -11.43 21.76
CA GLU A 86 31.43 -12.47 22.50
C GLU A 86 31.88 -12.06 23.93
N ASP A 87 32.13 -10.77 24.17
CA ASP A 87 32.39 -10.18 25.49
C ASP A 87 31.27 -10.44 26.51
N ASP A 88 30.00 -10.32 26.13
CA ASP A 88 28.87 -10.56 27.03
C ASP A 88 28.65 -12.06 27.27
N ARG A 89 28.99 -12.92 26.31
CA ARG A 89 29.00 -14.38 26.50
C ARG A 89 30.03 -14.78 27.55
N SER A 90 31.20 -14.14 27.56
CA SER A 90 32.24 -14.37 28.57
C SER A 90 31.81 -13.91 29.96
N LYS A 91 31.10 -12.78 30.06
CA LYS A 91 30.53 -12.28 31.34
C LYS A 91 29.36 -13.15 31.83
N LEU A 92 28.55 -13.68 30.93
CA LEU A 92 27.47 -14.63 31.23
C LEU A 92 27.97 -15.98 31.76
N ALA A 93 29.27 -16.29 31.60
CA ALA A 93 29.89 -17.45 32.21
C ALA A 93 30.11 -17.27 33.73
N ASP A 94 30.19 -16.03 34.23
CA ASP A 94 30.29 -15.73 35.67
C ASP A 94 28.92 -15.92 36.35
N PRO A 95 28.79 -16.82 37.35
CA PRO A 95 27.55 -17.04 38.08
C PRO A 95 26.99 -15.79 38.76
N PHE A 96 27.83 -14.86 39.24
CA PHE A 96 27.37 -13.65 39.93
C PHE A 96 26.75 -12.66 38.94
N TYR A 97 27.45 -12.37 37.84
CA TYR A 97 26.95 -11.49 36.77
C TYR A 97 25.60 -11.98 36.24
N ARG A 98 25.46 -13.29 36.00
CA ARG A 98 24.21 -13.88 35.53
C ARG A 98 23.05 -13.69 36.53
N LEU A 99 23.31 -13.82 37.83
CA LEU A 99 22.29 -13.66 38.86
C LEU A 99 21.81 -12.20 38.96
N GLU A 100 22.74 -11.26 38.95
CA GLU A 100 22.43 -9.82 39.01
C GLU A 100 21.59 -9.38 37.80
N HIS A 101 21.97 -9.79 36.59
CA HIS A 101 21.22 -9.47 35.36
C HIS A 101 19.83 -10.11 35.36
N GLN A 102 19.71 -11.35 35.85
CA GLN A 102 18.41 -12.00 36.02
C GLN A 102 17.52 -11.23 37.01
N GLU A 103 18.07 -10.76 38.13
CA GLU A 103 17.31 -9.95 39.08
C GLU A 103 16.88 -8.60 38.49
N GLU A 104 17.74 -7.94 37.73
CA GLU A 104 17.41 -6.70 37.02
C GLU A 104 16.28 -6.91 36.00
N ASP A 105 16.33 -7.99 35.23
CA ASP A 105 15.29 -8.32 34.26
C ASP A 105 13.96 -8.65 34.95
N LEU A 106 14.00 -9.33 36.10
CA LEU A 106 12.82 -9.55 36.93
C LEU A 106 12.25 -8.24 37.50
N LYS A 107 13.10 -7.28 37.88
CA LYS A 107 12.66 -5.95 38.32
C LYS A 107 11.98 -5.20 37.18
N LYS A 108 12.60 -5.12 36.00
CA LYS A 108 12.00 -4.52 34.79
C LYS A 108 10.65 -5.15 34.44
N LYS A 109 10.55 -6.49 34.53
CA LYS A 109 9.28 -7.22 34.33
C LYS A 109 8.20 -6.77 35.31
N LYS A 110 8.52 -6.70 36.61
CA LYS A 110 7.57 -6.28 37.66
C LYS A 110 7.13 -4.82 37.50
N GLU A 111 8.04 -3.94 37.06
CA GLU A 111 7.72 -2.54 36.80
C GLU A 111 6.79 -2.37 35.57
N ALA A 112 6.99 -3.19 34.53
CA ALA A 112 6.17 -3.16 33.32
C ALA A 112 4.79 -3.83 33.49
N GLU A 113 4.68 -4.84 34.36
CA GLU A 113 3.45 -5.58 34.62
C GLU A 113 2.20 -4.72 34.91
N PRO A 114 2.22 -3.73 35.83
CA PRO A 114 1.04 -2.90 36.09
C PRO A 114 0.62 -2.07 34.88
N LEU A 115 1.57 -1.66 34.03
CA LEU A 115 1.28 -0.94 32.79
C LEU A 115 0.59 -1.85 31.78
N LEU A 116 1.09 -3.08 31.61
CA LEU A 116 0.46 -4.09 30.74
C LEU A 116 -0.96 -4.40 31.19
N VAL A 117 -1.18 -4.59 32.49
CA VAL A 117 -2.52 -4.83 33.05
C VAL A 117 -3.46 -3.65 32.79
N ARG A 118 -2.99 -2.39 32.90
CA ARG A 118 -3.80 -1.21 32.57
C ARG A 118 -4.16 -1.19 31.07
N LEU A 119 -3.20 -1.43 30.20
CA LEU A 119 -3.44 -1.48 28.75
C LEU A 119 -4.43 -2.59 28.38
N GLN A 120 -4.29 -3.76 28.98
CA GLN A 120 -5.21 -4.87 28.80
C GLN A 120 -6.63 -4.49 29.24
N ARG A 121 -6.80 -3.90 30.43
CA ARG A 121 -8.12 -3.44 30.89
C ARG A 121 -8.77 -2.42 29.94
N VAL A 122 -7.98 -1.48 29.40
CA VAL A 122 -8.48 -0.51 28.41
C VAL A 122 -8.88 -1.22 27.11
N SER A 123 -8.08 -2.19 26.66
CA SER A 123 -8.40 -3.01 25.49
C SER A 123 -9.70 -3.78 25.70
N ASP A 124 -9.82 -4.53 26.80
CA ASP A 124 -11.00 -5.33 27.12
C ASP A 124 -12.26 -4.47 27.25
N ALA A 125 -12.16 -3.30 27.89
CA ALA A 125 -13.28 -2.36 28.01
C ALA A 125 -13.71 -1.77 26.65
N ARG A 126 -12.78 -1.61 25.69
CA ARG A 126 -13.13 -1.19 24.33
C ARG A 126 -13.75 -2.34 23.52
N HIS A 127 -13.29 -3.56 23.76
CA HIS A 127 -13.71 -4.75 23.01
C HIS A 127 -14.93 -5.47 23.58
N SER A 128 -15.40 -5.10 24.78
CA SER A 128 -16.55 -5.72 25.43
C SER A 128 -17.85 -5.59 24.62
N ASP A 129 -18.00 -4.52 23.82
CA ASP A 129 -19.15 -4.30 22.94
C ASP A 129 -18.72 -3.81 21.55
N ASP A 130 -17.89 -4.61 20.89
CA ASP A 130 -17.44 -4.36 19.52
C ASP A 130 -18.60 -4.20 18.53
N TYR A 131 -19.72 -4.90 18.76
CA TYR A 131 -20.86 -4.86 17.85
C TYR A 131 -21.53 -3.49 17.88
N SER A 132 -21.82 -2.91 19.05
CA SER A 132 -22.48 -1.60 19.12
C SER A 132 -21.57 -0.48 18.61
N LEU A 133 -20.28 -0.51 18.93
CA LEU A 133 -19.29 0.46 18.43
C LEU A 133 -19.20 0.41 16.90
N ASN A 134 -19.07 -0.80 16.32
CA ASN A 134 -19.03 -0.96 14.88
C ASN A 134 -20.35 -0.57 14.21
N LYS A 135 -21.50 -0.84 14.85
CA LYS A 135 -22.82 -0.40 14.37
C LYS A 135 -22.90 1.13 14.31
N ALA A 136 -22.48 1.82 15.38
CA ALA A 136 -22.44 3.28 15.42
C ALA A 136 -21.49 3.87 14.38
N LEU A 137 -20.29 3.28 14.22
CA LEU A 137 -19.32 3.68 13.20
C LEU A 137 -19.88 3.53 11.78
N ARG A 138 -20.47 2.37 11.46
CA ARG A 138 -21.11 2.12 10.16
C ARG A 138 -22.26 3.09 9.91
N ALA A 139 -23.06 3.41 10.91
CA ALA A 139 -24.14 4.39 10.79
C ALA A 139 -23.59 5.78 10.42
N ARG A 140 -22.55 6.26 11.11
CA ARG A 140 -21.89 7.54 10.81
C ARG A 140 -21.29 7.55 9.40
N LEU A 141 -20.58 6.49 9.01
CA LEU A 141 -19.98 6.37 7.68
C LEU A 141 -21.02 6.29 6.56
N ARG A 142 -22.18 5.66 6.79
CA ARG A 142 -23.28 5.66 5.81
C ARG A 142 -23.82 7.06 5.56
N VAL A 143 -24.01 7.85 6.63
CA VAL A 143 -24.45 9.26 6.50
C VAL A 143 -23.39 10.09 5.76
N GLN A 144 -22.12 9.94 6.13
CA GLN A 144 -21.03 10.64 5.44
C GLN A 144 -20.94 10.24 3.96
N LYS A 145 -21.01 8.94 3.65
CA LYS A 145 -20.97 8.43 2.27
C LYS A 145 -22.14 8.97 1.45
N LYS A 146 -23.35 9.04 2.03
CA LYS A 146 -24.51 9.64 1.37
C LYS A 146 -24.25 11.12 1.06
N ARG A 147 -23.77 11.89 2.04
CA ARG A 147 -23.43 13.32 1.85
C ARG A 147 -22.39 13.52 0.74
N VAL A 148 -21.32 12.72 0.73
CA VAL A 148 -20.28 12.77 -0.31
C VAL A 148 -20.86 12.42 -1.69
N ALA A 149 -21.72 11.41 -1.77
CA ALA A 149 -22.37 11.03 -3.03
C ALA A 149 -23.29 12.14 -3.57
N ASP A 150 -24.03 12.82 -2.68
CA ASP A 150 -24.89 13.94 -3.04
C ASP A 150 -24.05 15.13 -3.56
N GLU A 151 -22.92 15.44 -2.89
CA GLU A 151 -21.95 16.47 -3.29
C GLU A 151 -21.30 16.16 -4.66
N GLU A 152 -20.90 14.91 -4.89
CA GLU A 152 -20.36 14.47 -6.19
C GLU A 152 -21.41 14.49 -7.29
N ALA A 153 -22.66 14.11 -6.99
CA ALA A 153 -23.76 14.18 -7.95
C ALA A 153 -24.08 15.63 -8.34
N ALA A 154 -24.04 16.56 -7.39
CA ALA A 154 -24.18 17.99 -7.65
C ALA A 154 -23.04 18.51 -8.54
N ALA A 155 -21.79 18.08 -8.27
CA ALA A 155 -20.64 18.47 -9.07
C ALA A 155 -20.77 17.99 -10.52
N ARG A 156 -21.16 16.73 -10.72
CA ARG A 156 -21.41 16.16 -12.05
C ARG A 156 -22.52 16.89 -12.80
N LYS A 157 -23.61 17.27 -12.13
CA LYS A 157 -24.70 18.08 -12.74
C LYS A 157 -24.21 19.46 -13.19
N ALA A 158 -23.30 20.07 -12.44
CA ALA A 158 -22.66 21.34 -12.78
C ALA A 158 -21.52 21.19 -13.83
N GLY A 159 -21.18 19.96 -14.24
CA GLY A 159 -20.06 19.69 -15.15
C GLY A 159 -18.68 19.85 -14.52
N LEU A 160 -18.59 19.84 -13.19
CA LEU A 160 -17.34 20.00 -12.44
C LEU A 160 -16.72 18.63 -12.14
N GLY A 161 -15.42 18.48 -12.39
CA GLY A 161 -14.65 17.25 -12.16
C GLY A 161 -14.13 17.05 -10.73
N PHE A 162 -14.55 17.88 -9.77
CA PHE A 162 -14.10 17.87 -8.38
C PHE A 162 -15.28 17.90 -7.41
N ARG A 163 -15.07 17.37 -6.21
CA ARG A 163 -16.10 17.31 -5.15
C ARG A 163 -16.48 18.73 -4.70
N LEU A 164 -17.79 19.03 -4.74
CA LEU A 164 -18.31 20.28 -4.20
C LEU A 164 -18.36 20.23 -2.67
N LEU A 165 -17.90 21.29 -2.02
CA LEU A 165 -18.07 21.47 -0.59
C LEU A 165 -19.49 22.00 -0.30
N PRO A 166 -19.98 21.83 0.95
CA PRO A 166 -21.22 22.49 1.38
C PRO A 166 -21.09 24.01 1.24
N ALA A 167 -22.21 24.67 0.95
CA ALA A 167 -22.26 26.13 0.82
C ALA A 167 -21.82 26.78 2.14
N SER A 168 -20.79 27.62 2.08
CA SER A 168 -20.36 28.47 3.18
C SER A 168 -21.09 29.82 3.11
N GLU A 169 -21.51 30.34 4.26
CA GLU A 169 -22.14 31.65 4.37
C GLU A 169 -21.18 32.78 3.96
N GLU A 170 -19.89 32.60 4.23
CA GLU A 170 -18.82 33.53 3.85
C GLU A 170 -18.66 33.61 2.31
N ASP A 171 -18.71 32.46 1.64
CA ASP A 171 -18.64 32.37 0.18
C ASP A 171 -19.86 33.01 -0.48
N ALA A 172 -21.04 32.83 0.11
CA ALA A 172 -22.27 33.46 -0.37
C ALA A 172 -22.22 34.99 -0.23
N ALA A 173 -21.73 35.49 0.91
CA ALA A 173 -21.57 36.92 1.15
C ALA A 173 -20.58 37.55 0.16
N THR A 174 -19.40 36.95 -0.02
CA THR A 174 -18.40 37.42 -0.99
C THR A 174 -18.93 37.40 -2.42
N ALA A 175 -19.60 36.32 -2.84
CA ALA A 175 -20.22 36.22 -4.15
C ALA A 175 -21.28 37.32 -4.39
N SER A 176 -22.07 37.67 -3.37
CA SER A 176 -23.09 38.73 -3.47
C SER A 176 -22.50 40.11 -3.75
N HIS A 177 -21.27 40.37 -3.27
CA HIS A 177 -20.58 41.64 -3.46
C HIS A 177 -19.89 41.76 -4.83
N ILE A 178 -19.73 40.65 -5.56
CA ILE A 178 -19.15 40.65 -6.90
C ILE A 178 -20.19 41.11 -7.93
N LYS A 179 -19.98 42.31 -8.49
CA LYS A 179 -20.79 42.84 -9.61
C LYS A 179 -20.14 42.47 -10.93
N PHE A 180 -20.72 41.52 -11.67
CA PHE A 180 -20.31 41.27 -13.05
C PHE A 180 -20.71 42.44 -13.95
N ALA A 181 -19.91 42.70 -15.00
CA ALA A 181 -20.18 43.78 -15.94
C ALA A 181 -21.50 43.53 -16.68
N LEU A 182 -22.56 44.25 -16.28
CA LEU A 182 -23.94 44.20 -16.78
C LEU A 182 -24.10 44.36 -18.31
N LYS A 183 -23.02 44.60 -19.06
CA LYS A 183 -23.05 44.74 -20.53
C LYS A 183 -23.53 43.46 -21.22
N PHE A 184 -23.19 42.28 -20.71
CA PHE A 184 -23.64 41.02 -21.31
C PHE A 184 -25.15 40.81 -21.12
N ASP A 185 -25.65 40.99 -19.89
CA ASP A 185 -27.07 40.79 -19.60
C ASP A 185 -27.96 41.89 -20.18
N ARG A 186 -27.52 43.15 -20.19
CA ARG A 186 -28.19 44.23 -20.93
C ARG A 186 -28.27 43.91 -22.42
N ASN A 187 -27.15 43.59 -23.06
CA ASN A 187 -27.14 43.23 -24.48
C ASN A 187 -27.99 41.98 -24.79
N ARG A 188 -28.07 41.02 -23.87
CA ARG A 188 -28.93 39.83 -24.01
C ARG A 188 -30.41 40.19 -23.90
N ASN A 189 -30.78 41.03 -22.94
CA ASN A 189 -32.14 41.50 -22.74
C ASN A 189 -32.60 42.38 -23.91
N ASP A 190 -31.75 43.29 -24.37
CA ASP A 190 -32.02 44.15 -25.54
C ASP A 190 -32.20 43.30 -26.81
N LYS A 191 -31.36 42.28 -27.01
CA LYS A 191 -31.53 41.33 -28.14
C LYS A 191 -32.81 40.51 -28.04
N ARG A 192 -33.21 40.08 -26.84
CA ARG A 192 -34.47 39.35 -26.63
C ARG A 192 -35.68 40.25 -26.85
N ALA A 193 -35.62 41.49 -26.38
CA ALA A 193 -36.66 42.49 -26.62
C ALA A 193 -36.82 42.78 -28.12
N LEU A 194 -35.71 42.93 -28.85
CA LEU A 194 -35.74 43.10 -30.32
C LEU A 194 -36.34 41.91 -31.06
N ILE A 195 -36.07 40.67 -30.61
CA ILE A 195 -36.68 39.47 -31.20
C ILE A 195 -38.18 39.42 -30.93
N ASN A 196 -38.61 39.72 -29.70
CA ASN A 196 -40.02 39.74 -29.33
C ASN A 196 -40.80 40.87 -30.02
N ALA A 197 -40.14 42.00 -30.29
CA ALA A 197 -40.73 43.12 -31.03
C ALA A 197 -40.74 42.90 -32.54
N SER A 198 -40.01 41.92 -33.07
CA SER A 198 -40.03 41.57 -34.49
C SER A 198 -41.25 40.71 -34.82
N SER A 199 -41.94 41.03 -35.92
CA SER A 199 -43.08 40.25 -36.41
C SER A 199 -42.61 38.85 -36.87
N ILE A 200 -43.29 37.81 -36.36
CA ILE A 200 -43.05 36.41 -36.75
C ILE A 200 -43.30 36.18 -38.25
N PHE A 201 -44.12 37.04 -38.87
CA PHE A 201 -44.32 37.10 -40.30
C PHE A 201 -43.58 38.31 -40.87
N SER A 202 -42.43 38.06 -41.48
CA SER A 202 -41.68 39.06 -42.26
C SER A 202 -41.29 38.48 -43.62
N ASP A 203 -41.46 39.33 -44.64
CA ASP A 203 -41.18 39.05 -46.03
C ASP A 203 -39.71 38.67 -46.23
N SER A 204 -39.46 37.72 -47.15
CA SER A 204 -38.20 36.98 -47.33
C SER A 204 -36.97 37.85 -47.63
N SER A 205 -37.15 39.12 -47.97
CA SER A 205 -36.08 40.06 -48.35
C SER A 205 -35.23 40.55 -47.16
N MET A 206 -35.79 40.66 -45.95
CA MET A 206 -35.08 41.24 -44.78
C MET A 206 -34.25 40.23 -43.95
N LYS A 207 -34.32 38.92 -44.26
CA LYS A 207 -33.60 37.87 -43.50
C LYS A 207 -32.09 37.87 -43.74
N SER A 208 -31.64 38.24 -44.94
CA SER A 208 -30.23 38.18 -45.35
C SER A 208 -29.34 39.20 -44.64
N GLU A 209 -29.84 40.42 -44.40
CA GLU A 209 -29.07 41.49 -43.73
C GLU A 209 -28.87 41.24 -42.23
N LEU A 210 -29.87 40.66 -41.56
CA LEU A 210 -29.82 40.37 -40.12
C LEU A 210 -28.93 39.15 -39.84
N GLU A 211 -28.90 38.15 -40.73
CA GLU A 211 -27.93 37.05 -40.69
C GLU A 211 -26.49 37.51 -40.97
N ALA A 212 -26.29 38.44 -41.92
CA ALA A 212 -24.99 39.03 -42.19
C ALA A 212 -24.45 39.84 -40.99
N LYS A 213 -25.33 40.53 -40.24
CA LYS A 213 -24.98 41.22 -38.98
C LYS A 213 -24.75 40.24 -37.81
N ARG A 214 -25.45 39.10 -37.75
CA ARG A 214 -25.21 38.04 -36.76
C ARG A 214 -23.84 37.38 -36.91
N ARG A 215 -23.29 37.28 -38.14
CA ARG A 215 -21.96 36.72 -38.41
C ARG A 215 -20.79 37.66 -38.07
N LYS A 216 -21.05 38.94 -37.73
CA LYS A 216 -20.02 39.91 -37.32
C LYS A 216 -19.95 40.11 -35.81
N ILE A 217 -19.91 39.02 -35.04
CA ILE A 217 -19.32 39.07 -33.69
C ILE A 217 -17.87 38.66 -33.85
N ASN A 218 -16.98 39.65 -33.85
CA ASN A 218 -15.55 39.46 -34.07
C ASN A 218 -14.97 38.64 -32.89
N ALA A 219 -14.69 37.35 -33.12
CA ALA A 219 -14.16 36.43 -32.10
C ALA A 219 -12.88 36.97 -31.41
N ALA A 220 -12.08 37.75 -32.14
CA ALA A 220 -10.86 38.38 -31.65
C ALA A 220 -11.08 39.40 -30.49
N GLY A 221 -12.25 40.04 -30.40
CA GLY A 221 -12.57 40.98 -29.32
C GLY A 221 -12.90 40.30 -28.00
N ALA A 222 -13.56 39.14 -28.06
CA ALA A 222 -13.88 38.33 -26.89
C ALA A 222 -12.62 37.66 -26.31
N SER A 223 -11.69 37.24 -27.16
CA SER A 223 -10.40 36.68 -26.74
C SER A 223 -9.52 37.69 -25.99
N ARG A 224 -9.53 38.97 -26.38
CA ARG A 224 -8.75 40.02 -25.67
C ARG A 224 -9.30 40.34 -24.27
N LEU A 225 -10.61 40.21 -24.04
CA LEU A 225 -11.22 40.43 -22.72
C LEU A 225 -10.92 39.30 -21.73
N LEU A 226 -10.65 38.09 -22.21
CA LEU A 226 -10.23 36.95 -21.40
C LEU A 226 -8.72 36.95 -21.09
N VAL A 227 -7.92 37.73 -21.84
CA VAL A 227 -6.46 37.87 -21.67
C VAL A 227 -6.08 39.08 -20.79
N GLY A 228 -7.07 39.82 -20.26
CA GLY A 228 -6.84 40.85 -19.24
C GLY A 228 -6.27 40.22 -17.96
N GLY A 229 -4.96 40.36 -17.78
CA GLY A 229 -4.14 39.57 -16.86
C GLY A 229 -4.66 39.49 -15.42
N PHE A 230 -4.80 38.25 -14.96
CA PHE A 230 -4.85 37.93 -13.54
C PHE A 230 -3.47 38.22 -12.95
N LYS A 231 -3.32 39.32 -12.20
CA LYS A 231 -2.16 39.47 -11.31
C LYS A 231 -2.30 38.37 -10.23
N PRO A 232 -1.31 37.47 -10.07
CA PRO A 232 -1.37 36.50 -8.99
C PRO A 232 -1.42 37.24 -7.65
N SER A 233 -2.34 36.82 -6.78
CA SER A 233 -2.44 37.32 -5.41
C SER A 233 -1.14 37.00 -4.66
N SER A 234 -0.77 37.88 -3.73
CA SER A 234 0.49 37.87 -2.96
C SER A 234 0.61 36.72 -1.94
N TRP A 235 -0.10 35.60 -2.12
CA TRP A 235 -0.10 34.45 -1.21
C TRP A 235 0.72 33.26 -1.71
N ALA A 236 1.31 33.33 -2.91
CA ALA A 236 2.15 32.25 -3.44
C ALA A 236 3.64 32.34 -3.03
N SER A 237 4.02 33.24 -2.13
CA SER A 237 5.41 33.39 -1.64
C SER A 237 5.49 33.23 -0.12
N SER A 238 5.10 32.05 0.38
CA SER A 238 5.64 31.58 1.66
C SER A 238 5.81 30.06 1.63
N LYS A 239 7.05 29.63 1.88
CA LYS A 239 7.53 28.26 2.14
C LYS A 239 7.74 27.32 0.95
N ARG A 240 8.95 27.41 0.40
CA ARG A 240 9.88 26.26 0.36
C ARG A 240 11.17 26.64 1.07
N MET A 241 11.28 26.22 2.33
CA MET A 241 12.47 25.69 2.99
C MET A 241 11.96 24.62 3.94
#